data_AF-A0A933QH04-F1
#
_entry.id   AF-A0A933QH04-F1
#
_cell.length_a   1.000
_cell.length_b   1.000
_cell.length_c   1.000
_cell.angle_alpha   90.00
_cell.angle_beta   90.00
_cell.angle_gamma   90.00
#
_symmetry.space_group_name_H-M   'P 1'
#
loop_
_entity.id
_entity.type
_entity.pdbx_description
1 polymer ?
#
loop_
_entity_poly.entity_id
_entity_poly.type
_entity_poly.pdbx_seq_one_letter_code
_entity_poly.pdbx_strand_id
1 'polypeptide(L)'
;MPYCLVRPFAFALDPETAHELTIGSMAALGRIGLVPPYRPPHAAPVSVMGLEFPNRVGLAAGLDKNGEAIDALAGWGFGFVEIGTVT
;
A
#
# COMPACT_ATOMS: atom_id res chain seq x y z
N MET A 1 -15.17 2.31 -1.64
CA MET A 1 -15.85 2.22 -0.33
C MET A 1 -15.30 3.32 0.58
N PRO A 2 -16.14 4.11 1.25
CA PRO A 2 -15.66 5.08 2.23
C PRO A 2 -15.03 4.37 3.44
N TYR A 3 -13.85 4.83 3.86
CA TYR A 3 -13.05 4.22 4.93
C TYR A 3 -13.82 4.04 6.25
N CYS A 4 -14.73 4.96 6.55
CA CYS A 4 -15.58 4.90 7.75
C CYS A 4 -16.47 3.65 7.81
N LEU A 5 -16.81 3.04 6.67
CA LEU A 5 -17.58 1.79 6.64
C LEU A 5 -16.69 0.57 6.85
N VAL A 6 -15.44 0.59 6.38
CA VAL A 6 -14.51 -0.56 6.45
C VAL A 6 -13.87 -0.66 7.84
N ARG A 7 -13.50 0.49 8.43
CA ARG A 7 -12.81 0.57 9.72
C ARG A 7 -13.49 -0.20 10.87
N PRO A 8 -14.81 -0.07 11.15
CA PRO A 8 -15.42 -0.78 12.28
C PRO A 8 -15.38 -2.31 12.12
N PHE A 9 -15.50 -2.82 10.89
CA PHE A 9 -15.37 -4.27 10.64
C PHE A 9 -13.94 -4.75 10.82
N ALA A 10 -12.96 -4.02 10.27
CA ALA A 10 -11.55 -4.36 10.42
C ALA A 10 -11.13 -4.36 11.91
N PHE A 11 -11.67 -3.43 12.71
CA PHE A 11 -11.33 -3.30 14.13
C PHE A 11 -12.09 -4.28 15.03
N ALA A 12 -13.07 -5.01 14.48
CA ALA A 12 -13.76 -6.09 15.18
C ALA A 12 -13.07 -7.46 14.99
N LEU A 13 -12.12 -7.57 14.07
CA LEU A 13 -11.32 -8.77 13.83
C LEU A 13 -10.05 -8.76 14.70
N ASP A 14 -9.45 -9.93 14.87
CA ASP A 14 -8.08 -10.04 15.35
C ASP A 14 -7.14 -9.22 14.42
N PRO A 15 -6.16 -8.46 14.96
CA PRO A 15 -5.31 -7.60 14.15
C PRO A 15 -4.55 -8.32 13.04
N GLU A 16 -4.08 -9.55 13.29
CA GLU A 16 -3.36 -10.35 12.30
C GLU A 16 -4.32 -10.83 11.20
N THR A 17 -5.50 -11.28 11.59
CA THR A 17 -6.56 -11.65 10.63
C THR A 17 -6.98 -10.46 9.76
N ALA A 18 -7.16 -9.27 10.35
CA ALA A 18 -7.49 -8.05 9.62
C ALA A 18 -6.39 -7.66 8.64
N HIS A 19 -5.13 -7.83 9.04
CA HIS A 19 -3.96 -7.56 8.22
C HIS A 19 -3.88 -8.52 7.03
N GLU A 20 -3.92 -9.84 7.26
CA GLU A 20 -3.88 -10.86 6.20
C GLU A 20 -5.02 -10.68 5.19
N LEU A 21 -6.24 -10.43 5.68
CA LEU A 21 -7.39 -10.18 4.82
C LEU A 21 -7.18 -8.94 3.94
N THR A 22 -6.58 -7.88 4.51
CA THR A 22 -6.28 -6.65 3.78
C THR A 22 -5.25 -6.90 2.68
N ILE A 23 -4.11 -7.52 3.02
CA ILE A 23 -3.05 -7.83 2.04
C ILE A 23 -3.55 -8.77 0.95
N GLY A 24 -4.25 -9.84 1.32
CA GLY A 24 -4.82 -10.78 0.36
C GLY A 24 -5.84 -10.13 -0.58
N SER A 25 -6.68 -9.24 -0.06
CA SER A 25 -7.63 -8.47 -0.87
C SER A 25 -6.91 -7.52 -1.84
N MET A 26 -5.86 -6.85 -1.37
CA MET A 26 -5.05 -5.97 -2.23
C MET A 26 -4.30 -6.74 -3.31
N ALA A 27 -3.70 -7.88 -2.97
CA ALA A 27 -3.05 -8.78 -3.93
C ALA A 27 -4.03 -9.25 -5.00
N ALA A 28 -5.25 -9.65 -4.60
CA ALA A 28 -6.29 -10.05 -5.53
C ALA A 28 -6.70 -8.91 -6.48
N LEU A 29 -6.90 -7.69 -5.94
CA LEU A 29 -7.19 -6.49 -6.73
C LEU A 29 -6.09 -6.17 -7.75
N GLY A 30 -4.83 -6.31 -7.34
CA GLY A 30 -3.65 -6.21 -8.21
C GLY A 30 -3.73 -7.16 -9.40
N ARG A 31 -3.93 -8.45 -9.12
CA ARG A 31 -3.98 -9.52 -10.15
C ARG A 31 -5.10 -9.34 -11.17
N ILE A 32 -6.25 -8.79 -10.77
CA ILE A 32 -7.39 -8.55 -11.66
C ILE A 32 -7.38 -7.16 -12.30
N GLY A 33 -6.33 -6.36 -12.08
CA GLY A 33 -6.17 -5.03 -12.69
C GLY A 33 -7.17 -3.98 -12.19
N LEU A 34 -7.79 -4.19 -11.03
CA LEU A 34 -8.73 -3.22 -10.42
C LEU A 34 -8.05 -2.25 -9.45
N VAL A 35 -6.77 -1.96 -9.70
CA VAL A 35 -6.01 -0.97 -8.93
C VAL A 35 -6.30 0.42 -9.49
N PRO A 36 -6.61 1.43 -8.65
CA PRO A 36 -6.77 2.79 -9.13
C PRO A 36 -5.49 3.29 -9.80
N PRO A 37 -5.60 4.17 -10.82
CA PRO A 37 -4.44 4.77 -11.44
C PRO A 37 -3.67 5.58 -10.39
N TYR A 38 -2.34 5.48 -10.43
CA TYR A 38 -1.46 6.26 -9.56
C TYR A 38 -1.75 7.75 -9.68
N ARG A 39 -2.27 8.34 -8.60
CA ARG A 39 -2.61 9.77 -8.50
C ARG A 39 -2.25 10.28 -7.11
N PRO A 40 -1.03 10.78 -6.89
CA PRO A 40 -0.65 11.34 -5.61
C PRO A 40 -1.49 12.60 -5.35
N PRO A 41 -2.03 12.80 -4.13
CA PRO A 41 -2.85 13.97 -3.82
C PRO A 41 -2.05 15.28 -3.90
N HIS A 42 -0.74 15.20 -3.69
CA HIS A 42 0.18 16.32 -3.81
C HIS A 42 1.49 15.85 -4.46
N ALA A 43 1.78 16.32 -5.68
CA ALA A 43 3.06 16.09 -6.33
C ALA A 43 4.09 17.06 -5.74
N ALA A 44 5.08 16.54 -5.03
CA ALA A 44 6.19 17.31 -4.44
C ALA A 44 7.49 16.52 -4.64
N PRO A 45 7.98 16.45 -5.90
CA PRO A 45 9.10 15.60 -6.22
C PRO A 45 10.35 15.97 -5.43
N VAL A 46 11.16 14.96 -5.12
CA VAL A 46 12.41 15.13 -4.37
C VAL A 46 13.46 14.14 -4.87
N SER A 47 14.70 14.61 -4.99
CA SER A 47 15.85 13.77 -5.30
C SER A 47 16.60 13.41 -4.03
N VAL A 48 16.73 12.12 -3.74
CA VAL A 48 17.42 11.59 -2.55
C VAL A 48 18.22 10.37 -2.96
N MET A 49 19.48 10.29 -2.51
CA MET A 49 20.37 9.15 -2.81
C MET A 49 20.50 8.82 -4.32
N GLY A 50 20.39 9.83 -5.19
CA GLY A 50 20.45 9.66 -6.64
C GLY A 50 19.16 9.15 -7.30
N LEU A 51 18.09 8.98 -6.53
CA LEU A 51 16.76 8.58 -7.00
C LEU A 51 15.80 9.77 -7.01
N GLU A 52 14.86 9.77 -7.96
CA GLU A 52 13.76 10.74 -8.00
C GLU A 52 12.48 10.10 -7.47
N PHE A 53 11.91 10.70 -6.42
CA PHE A 53 10.63 10.31 -5.87
C PHE A 53 9.56 11.33 -6.28
N PRO A 54 8.38 10.91 -6.75
CA PRO A 54 7.33 11.81 -7.21
C PRO A 54 6.66 12.59 -6.06
N ASN A 55 6.79 12.10 -4.82
CA ASN A 55 6.39 12.79 -3.60
C ASN A 55 7.20 12.25 -2.40
N ARG A 56 6.99 12.86 -1.22
CA ARG A 56 7.78 12.63 0.00
C ARG A 56 7.15 11.61 0.98
N VAL A 57 6.03 11.00 0.61
CA VAL A 57 5.30 10.05 1.45
C VAL A 57 5.55 8.65 0.92
N GLY A 58 6.19 7.81 1.72
CA GLY A 58 6.40 6.39 1.41
C GLY A 58 5.61 5.47 2.32
N LEU A 59 5.43 4.24 1.87
CA LEU A 59 4.98 3.14 2.70
C LEU A 59 6.19 2.44 3.31
N ALA A 60 6.24 2.36 4.64
CA ALA A 60 7.32 1.70 5.36
C ALA A 60 7.23 0.16 5.29
N ALA A 61 8.36 -0.51 5.52
CA ALA A 61 8.43 -1.95 5.64
C ALA A 61 7.54 -2.50 6.77
N GLY A 62 7.28 -3.80 6.72
CA GLY A 62 6.47 -4.52 7.70
C GLY A 62 4.99 -4.59 7.35
N LEU A 63 4.48 -3.74 6.43
CA LEU A 63 3.12 -3.91 5.88
C LEU A 63 3.07 -5.06 4.88
N ASP A 64 3.90 -5.02 3.84
CA ASP A 64 4.00 -6.10 2.87
C ASP A 64 5.33 -6.81 3.03
N LYS A 65 5.34 -7.86 3.86
CA LYS A 65 6.56 -8.59 4.20
C LYS A 65 7.08 -9.44 3.04
N ASN A 66 6.18 -9.92 2.20
CA ASN A 66 6.46 -10.91 1.16
C ASN A 66 6.35 -10.34 -0.26
N GLY A 67 5.97 -9.07 -0.42
CA GLY A 67 5.75 -8.43 -1.73
C GLY A 67 4.47 -8.90 -2.42
N GLU A 68 3.43 -9.24 -1.66
CA GLU A 68 2.19 -9.82 -2.17
C GLU A 68 1.26 -8.79 -2.84
N ALA A 69 1.36 -7.52 -2.44
CA ALA A 69 0.42 -6.47 -2.79
C ALA A 69 1.08 -5.23 -3.46
N ILE A 70 2.29 -5.38 -3.98
CA ILE A 70 3.11 -4.28 -4.54
C ILE A 70 2.33 -3.43 -5.55
N ASP A 71 1.72 -4.05 -6.57
CA ASP A 71 1.01 -3.33 -7.63
C ASP A 71 -0.17 -2.53 -7.08
N ALA A 72 -0.90 -3.12 -6.14
CA ALA A 72 -2.02 -2.48 -5.49
C ALA A 72 -1.57 -1.29 -4.61
N LEU A 73 -0.49 -1.47 -3.85
CA LEU A 73 0.08 -0.43 -2.99
C LEU A 73 0.68 0.71 -3.80
N ALA A 74 1.36 0.41 -4.91
CA ALA A 74 1.95 1.40 -5.80
C ALA A 74 0.90 2.33 -6.43
N GLY A 75 -0.31 1.82 -6.71
CA GLY A 75 -1.41 2.63 -7.26
C GLY A 75 -2.00 3.65 -6.28
N TRP A 76 -1.70 3.56 -4.97
CA TRP A 76 -2.38 4.35 -3.93
C TRP A 76 -1.75 5.73 -3.67
N GLY A 77 -0.74 6.13 -4.46
CA GLY A 77 -0.19 7.49 -4.43
C GLY A 77 1.06 7.67 -3.58
N PHE A 78 1.64 6.59 -3.04
CA PHE A 78 2.94 6.64 -2.37
C PHE A 78 4.06 6.97 -3.34
N GLY A 79 5.02 7.79 -2.91
CA GLY A 79 6.22 8.10 -3.68
C GLY A 79 7.20 6.93 -3.74
N PHE A 80 7.15 6.03 -2.76
CA PHE A 80 7.90 4.79 -2.72
C PHE A 80 7.23 3.77 -1.80
N VAL A 81 7.54 2.49 -1.99
CA VAL A 81 7.07 1.38 -1.16
C VAL A 81 8.28 0.59 -0.71
N GLU A 82 8.44 0.41 0.61
CA GLU A 82 9.46 -0.45 1.20
C GLU A 82 8.84 -1.80 1.58
N ILE A 83 9.40 -2.88 1.04
CA ILE A 83 8.93 -4.27 1.21
C ILE A 83 9.84 -4.97 2.22
N GLY A 84 9.29 -5.95 2.94
CA GLY A 84 10.05 -6.80 3.85
C GLY A 84 9.60 -6.64 5.31
N THR A 85 10.35 -7.16 6.29
CA THR A 85 11.70 -7.72 6.20
C THR A 85 11.71 -9.13 5.61
N VAL A 86 12.61 -9.39 4.65
CA VAL A 86 12.93 -10.73 4.15
C VAL A 86 14.23 -11.18 4.81
N THR A 87 14.26 -12.42 5.32
CA THR A 87 15.46 -13.06 5.88
C THR A 87 16.01 -14.11 4.94
#